data_AF-A0A3C0AUZ6-F1
#
_entry.id   AF-A0A3C0AUZ6-F1
#
_cell.length_a   1.000
_cell.length_b   1.000
_cell.length_c   1.000
_cell.angle_alpha   90.00
_cell.angle_beta   90.00
_cell.angle_gamma   90.00
#
_symmetry.space_group_name_H-M   'P 1'
#
loop_
_entity.id
_entity.type
_entity.pdbx_description
1 polymer ?
#
loop_
_entity_poly.entity_id
_entity_poly.type
_entity_poly.pdbx_seq_one_letter_code
_entity_poly.pdbx_strand_id
1 'polypeptide(L)' 'AGRGTDIILGGSAEHIAWEELSQKYESRIQVPKAEWDQLVKEIEKREGMDVEADEVTQLGGLHVIGSERHDSRRI' A
#
# COMPACT_ATOMS: atom_id res chain seq x y z
N ALA A 1 -3.58 -15.87 -1.14
CA ALA A 1 -2.48 -14.89 -1.18
C ALA A 1 -3.01 -13.52 -0.76
N GLY A 2 -2.19 -12.66 -0.15
CA GLY A 2 -2.48 -11.23 0.09
C GLY A 2 -3.73 -10.85 0.90
N ARG A 3 -4.42 -11.81 1.55
CA ARG A 3 -5.66 -11.53 2.28
C ARG A 3 -5.39 -10.57 3.44
N GLY A 4 -6.09 -9.44 3.46
CA GLY A 4 -5.98 -8.44 4.52
C GLY A 4 -4.96 -7.34 4.24
N THR A 5 -4.34 -7.32 3.06
CA THR A 5 -3.56 -6.20 2.55
C THR A 5 -4.29 -5.56 1.39
N ASP A 6 -4.51 -4.26 1.45
CA ASP A 6 -5.18 -3.51 0.39
C ASP A 6 -4.24 -3.31 -0.80
N ILE A 7 -4.80 -3.39 -2.02
CA ILE A 7 -4.10 -3.05 -3.26
C ILE A 7 -4.41 -1.59 -3.58
N ILE A 8 -3.48 -0.71 -3.23
CA ILE A 8 -3.59 0.73 -3.47
C ILE A 8 -2.97 1.06 -4.83
N LEU A 9 -3.68 1.84 -5.65
CA LEU A 9 -3.16 2.32 -6.93
C LEU A 9 -2.00 3.29 -6.68
N GLY A 10 -0.88 3.12 -7.39
CA GLY A 10 0.35 3.87 -7.13
C GLY A 10 1.17 3.37 -5.94
N GLY A 11 0.73 2.32 -5.23
CA GLY A 11 1.49 1.70 -4.14
C GLY A 11 1.07 2.13 -2.73
N SER A 12 1.72 1.54 -1.71
CA SER A 12 1.41 1.80 -0.29
C SER A 12 2.61 2.39 0.44
N ALA A 13 2.63 3.71 0.60
CA ALA A 13 3.66 4.42 1.37
C ALA A 13 3.68 3.98 2.85
N GLU A 14 2.54 3.64 3.44
CA GLU A 14 2.47 3.11 4.81
C GLU A 14 3.17 1.77 4.98
N HIS A 15 3.19 0.93 3.95
CA HIS A 15 3.90 -0.34 4.00
C HIS A 15 5.40 -0.10 4.03
N ILE A 16 5.91 0.71 3.11
CA ILE A 16 7.33 1.08 3.02
C ILE A 16 7.77 1.82 4.29
N ALA A 17 6.96 2.76 4.78
CA ALA A 17 7.24 3.48 6.02
C ALA A 17 7.38 2.52 7.22
N TRP A 18 6.54 1.49 7.29
CA TRP A 18 6.66 0.48 8.34
C TRP A 18 7.88 -0.43 8.15
N GLU A 19 8.22 -0.82 6.92
CA GLU A 19 9.44 -1.58 6.65
C GLU A 19 10.68 -0.83 7.14
N GLU A 20 10.77 0.47 6.86
CA GLU A 20 11.86 1.34 7.33
C GLU A 20 11.85 1.50 8.86
N LEU A 21 10.69 1.79 9.46
CA LEU A 21 10.57 2.05 10.90
C LEU A 21 10.63 0.80 11.78
N SER A 22 10.33 -0.37 11.23
CA SER A 22 10.39 -1.65 11.96
C SER A 22 11.82 -2.02 12.38
N GLN A 23 12.84 -1.45 11.72
CA GLN A 23 14.24 -1.58 12.12
C GLN A 23 14.55 -0.83 13.42
N LYS A 24 13.76 0.22 13.72
CA LYS A 24 13.96 1.13 14.85
C LYS A 24 12.97 0.86 15.99
N TYR A 25 11.75 0.45 15.67
CA TYR A 25 10.66 0.24 16.62
C TYR A 25 10.14 -1.19 16.52
N GLU A 26 9.93 -1.83 17.68
CA GLU A 26 9.43 -3.21 17.75
C GLU A 26 7.95 -3.33 17.32
N SER A 27 7.18 -2.24 17.47
CA SER A 27 5.76 -2.21 17.15
C SER A 27 5.31 -0.84 16.63
N ARG A 28 4.33 -0.84 15.72
CA ARG A 28 3.70 0.37 15.14
C ARG A 28 3.17 1.33 16.21
N ILE A 29 2.68 0.80 17.34
CA ILE A 29 2.12 1.62 18.42
C ILE A 29 3.19 2.50 19.09
N GLN A 30 4.46 2.08 19.03
CA GLN A 30 5.58 2.82 19.60
C GLN A 30 6.06 3.95 18.69
N VAL A 31 5.65 3.95 17.41
CA VAL A 31 6.08 4.96 16.45
C VAL A 31 5.40 6.29 16.76
N PRO A 32 6.15 7.40 16.96
CA PRO A 32 5.57 8.72 17.10
C PRO A 32 4.79 9.11 15.85
N LYS A 33 3.55 9.56 16.04
CA LYS A 33 2.67 9.95 14.92
C LYS A 33 3.30 10.97 13.96
N ALA A 34 4.02 11.96 14.51
CA ALA A 34 4.68 12.98 13.69
C ALA A 34 5.79 12.39 12.80
N GLU A 35 6.57 11.41 13.29
CA GLU A 35 7.61 10.72 12.52
C GLU A 35 6.97 9.86 11.43
N TRP A 36 5.90 9.13 11.76
CA TRP A 36 5.11 8.36 10.80
C TRP A 36 4.54 9.24 9.68
N ASP A 37 3.77 10.27 10.04
CA ASP A 37 3.11 11.16 9.07
C ASP A 37 4.12 11.88 8.17
N GLN A 38 5.31 12.21 8.70
CA GLN A 38 6.38 12.83 7.94
C GLN A 38 7.00 11.83 6.95
N LEU A 39 7.34 10.63 7.41
CA LEU A 39 7.98 9.62 6.57
C LEU A 39 7.04 9.15 5.46
N VAL A 40 5.76 8.91 5.76
CA VAL A 40 4.77 8.53 4.74
C VAL A 40 4.71 9.56 3.63
N LYS A 41 4.59 10.86 3.96
CA LYS A 41 4.55 11.93 2.96
C LYS A 41 5.84 12.04 2.15
N GLU A 42 6.98 11.81 2.79
CA GLU A 42 8.26 11.78 2.09
C GLU A 42 8.30 10.65 1.06
N ILE A 43 7.88 9.45 1.46
CA ILE A 43 7.82 8.27 0.59
C ILE A 43 6.82 8.47 -0.55
N GLU A 44 5.60 8.94 -0.27
CA GLU A 44 4.58 9.22 -1.30
C GLU A 44 5.16 10.12 -2.41
N LYS A 45 5.88 11.16 -2.01
CA LYS A 45 6.51 12.10 -2.94
C LYS A 45 7.75 11.51 -3.63
N ARG A 46 8.58 10.77 -2.89
CA ARG A 46 9.83 10.17 -3.41
C ARG A 46 9.53 9.14 -4.49
N GLU A 47 8.51 8.32 -4.29
CA GLU A 47 8.10 7.27 -5.20
C GLU A 47 7.09 7.76 -6.27
N GLY A 48 6.63 9.02 -6.19
CA GLY A 48 5.68 9.58 -7.17
C GLY A 48 4.32 8.88 -7.19
N MET A 49 3.88 8.36 -6.04
CA MET A 49 2.70 7.49 -5.93
C MET A 49 1.41 8.17 -6.39
N ASP A 50 1.30 9.49 -6.23
CA ASP A 50 0.16 10.27 -6.71
C ASP A 50 0.08 10.28 -8.24
N VAL A 51 1.20 10.53 -8.91
CA VAL A 51 1.28 10.53 -10.38
C VAL A 51 0.99 9.14 -10.93
N GLU A 52 1.57 8.10 -10.33
CA GLU A 52 1.34 6.72 -10.73
C GLU A 52 -0.13 6.30 -10.48
N ALA A 53 -0.72 6.69 -9.35
CA ALA A 53 -2.12 6.41 -9.06
C ALA A 53 -3.06 7.03 -10.11
N ASP A 54 -2.79 8.27 -10.51
CA ASP A 54 -3.55 8.96 -11.55
C ASP A 54 -3.39 8.26 -12.91
N GLU A 55 -2.17 7.88 -13.29
CA GLU A 55 -1.90 7.15 -14.54
C GLU A 55 -2.65 5.81 -14.56
N VAL A 56 -2.52 5.00 -13.51
CA VAL A 56 -3.19 3.70 -13.40
C VAL A 56 -4.72 3.86 -13.43
N THR A 57 -5.24 4.91 -12.79
CA THR A 57 -6.68 5.22 -12.84
C THR A 57 -7.13 5.55 -14.26
N GLN A 58 -6.36 6.34 -15.00
CA GLN A 58 -6.64 6.65 -16.41
C GLN A 58 -6.60 5.42 -17.32
N LEU A 59 -5.76 4.44 -16.99
CA LEU A 59 -5.65 3.18 -17.72
C LEU A 59 -6.75 2.16 -17.38
N GLY A 60 -7.66 2.48 -16.45
CA GLY A 60 -8.80 1.63 -16.09
C GLY A 60 -8.69 0.94 -14.74
N GLY A 61 -7.66 1.27 -13.94
CA GLY A 61 -7.49 0.78 -12.57
C GLY A 61 -7.08 -0.69 -12.46
N LEU A 62 -7.27 -1.24 -11.26
CA LEU A 62 -6.93 -2.63 -10.97
C LEU A 62 -7.84 -3.60 -11.75
N HIS A 63 -7.25 -4.43 -12.61
CA HIS A 63 -7.93 -5.49 -13.32
C HIS A 63 -7.67 -6.85 -12.66
N VAL A 64 -8.73 -7.49 -12.15
CA VAL A 64 -8.65 -8.80 -11.48
C VAL A 64 -9.09 -9.92 -12.43
N ILE A 65 -8.20 -10.88 -12.69
CA ILE A 65 -8.48 -12.06 -13.52
C ILE A 65 -8.47 -13.31 -12.63
N GLY A 66 -9.62 -13.93 -12.45
CA GLY A 66 -9.73 -15.27 -11.86
C GLY A 66 -9.47 -16.34 -12.92
N SER A 67 -8.48 -17.20 -12.69
CA SER A 67 -8.14 -18.28 -13.63
C SER A 67 -9.15 -19.43 -13.59
N GLU A 68 -9.75 -19.68 -12.43
CA GLU A 68 -10.70 -20.76 -12.17
C GLU A 68 -11.77 -20.30 -11.18
N ARG A 69 -12.80 -21.13 -10.99
CA ARG A 69 -13.86 -20.86 -10.01
C ARG A 69 -13.49 -21.44 -8.64
N HIS A 70 -13.78 -20.70 -7.59
CA HIS A 70 -13.75 -21.22 -6.23
C HIS A 70 -14.97 -22.11 -5.93
N ASP A 71 -14.85 -22.96 -4.90
CA ASP A 71 -15.92 -23.84 -4.41
C ASP A 71 -17.16 -23.09 -3.90
N SER A 72 -16.99 -21.81 -3.54
CA SER A 72 -18.06 -20.92 -3.11
C SER A 72 -18.02 -19.64 -3.93
N ARG A 73 -19.18 -19.22 -4.44
CA ARG A 73 -19.34 -17.95 -5.19
C ARG A 73 -18.96 -16.70 -4.40
N ARG A 74 -18.90 -16.78 -3.08
CA ARG A 74 -18.52 -15.65 -2.22
C ARG A 74 -17.02 -15.33 -2.34
N ILE A 75 -16.22 -16.33 -2.69
CA ILE A 75 -14.76 -16.23 -2.84
C ILE A 75 -14.47 -15.91 -4.30
#